data_AF-A0A7D5CEX4-F1
#
_entry.id   AF-A0A7D5CEX4-F1
#
_cell.length_a   1.000
_cell.length_b   1.000
_cell.length_c   1.000
_cell.angle_alpha   90.00
_cell.angle_beta   90.00
_cell.angle_gamma   90.00
#
_symmetry.space_group_name_H-M   'P 1'
#
loop_
_entity.id
_entity.type
_entity.pdbx_description
1 polymer ?
#
loop_
_entity_poly.entity_id
_entity_poly.type
_entity_poly.pdbx_seq_one_letter_code
_entity_poly.pdbx_strand_id
1 'polypeptide(L)' 'MPDTKSGRERKGKNKRRQLESRLNRRELDAPDEPPEPSLDEIDSEYLDEDELDR' A
#
# COMPACT_ATOMS: atom_id res chain seq x y z
N MET A 1 -25.15 -9.73 -16.41
CA MET A 1 -24.41 -9.14 -17.54
C MET A 1 -23.17 -8.42 -17.03
N PRO A 2 -21.97 -8.82 -17.45
CA PRO A 2 -20.71 -8.21 -17.03
C PRO A 2 -20.49 -6.79 -17.57
N ASP A 3 -21.28 -6.34 -18.56
CA ASP A 3 -21.10 -5.05 -19.24
C ASP A 3 -22.19 -4.01 -18.94
N THR A 4 -23.06 -4.27 -17.95
CA THR A 4 -24.02 -3.26 -17.48
C THR A 4 -23.38 -2.38 -16.42
N LYS A 5 -23.91 -1.16 -16.24
CA LYS A 5 -23.52 -0.27 -15.14
C LYS A 5 -23.54 -1.00 -13.78
N SER A 6 -24.61 -1.75 -13.52
CA SER A 6 -24.74 -2.56 -12.30
C SER A 6 -23.73 -3.72 -12.22
N GLY A 7 -23.38 -4.35 -13.34
CA GLY A 7 -22.32 -5.34 -13.42
C GLY A 7 -20.94 -4.75 -13.09
N ARG A 8 -20.63 -3.58 -13.66
CA ARG A 8 -19.40 -2.82 -13.43
C ARG A 8 -19.28 -2.35 -11.98
N GLU A 9 -20.35 -1.82 -11.40
CA GLU A 9 -20.40 -1.40 -9.99
C GLU A 9 -20.20 -2.58 -9.04
N ARG A 10 -20.87 -3.71 -9.30
CA ARG A 10 -20.69 -4.93 -8.51
C ARG A 10 -19.24 -5.44 -8.59
N LYS A 11 -18.63 -5.44 -9.78
CA LYS A 11 -17.22 -5.79 -9.96
C LYS A 11 -16.30 -4.84 -9.20
N GLY A 12 -16.57 -3.54 -9.24
CA GLY A 12 -15.84 -2.53 -8.46
C GLY A 12 -15.92 -2.76 -6.96
N LYS A 13 -17.13 -3.00 -6.44
CA LYS A 13 -17.35 -3.35 -5.02
C LYS A 13 -16.62 -4.63 -4.61
N ASN A 14 -16.66 -5.66 -5.46
CA ASN A 14 -15.95 -6.91 -5.20
C ASN A 14 -14.43 -6.72 -5.18
N LYS A 15 -13.89 -5.92 -6.10
CA LYS A 15 -12.46 -5.56 -6.11
C LYS A 15 -12.06 -4.79 -4.85
N ARG A 16 -12.87 -3.83 -4.42
CA ARG A 16 -12.62 -3.06 -3.18
C ARG A 16 -12.58 -3.98 -1.97
N ARG A 17 -13.56 -4.88 -1.84
CA ARG A 17 -13.60 -5.89 -0.77
C ARG A 17 -12.39 -6.83 -0.82
N GLN A 18 -11.96 -7.23 -2.01
CA GLN A 18 -10.77 -8.08 -2.17
C GLN A 18 -9.50 -7.35 -1.72
N LEU A 19 -9.34 -6.08 -2.08
CA LEU A 19 -8.23 -5.25 -1.65
C LEU A 19 -8.22 -5.07 -0.13
N GLU A 20 -9.37 -4.71 0.44
CA GLU A 20 -9.55 -4.56 1.88
C GLU A 20 -9.16 -5.82 2.65
N SER A 21 -9.61 -7.00 2.20
CA SER A 21 -9.21 -8.27 2.83
C SER A 21 -7.70 -8.55 2.73
N ARG A 22 -7.06 -8.18 1.61
CA ARG A 22 -5.60 -8.35 1.46
C ARG A 22 -4.82 -7.42 2.38
N LEU A 23 -5.24 -6.16 2.49
CA LEU A 23 -4.61 -5.18 3.36
C LEU A 23 -4.76 -5.58 4.83
N ASN A 24 -5.97 -5.96 5.24
CA ASN A 24 -6.21 -6.41 6.61
C ASN A 24 -5.36 -7.64 6.98
N ARG A 25 -5.24 -8.63 6.08
CA ARG A 25 -4.31 -9.76 6.31
C ARG A 25 -2.86 -9.30 6.46
N ARG A 26 -2.41 -8.39 5.60
CA ARG A 26 -1.05 -7.83 5.69
C ARG A 26 -0.83 -7.12 7.02
N GLU A 27 -1.82 -6.40 7.53
CA GLU A 27 -1.75 -5.73 8.83
C GLU A 27 -1.72 -6.72 9.99
N LEU A 28 -2.49 -7.81 9.92
CA LEU A 28 -2.48 -8.86 10.95
C LEU A 28 -1.17 -9.67 10.96
N ASP A 29 -0.56 -9.87 9.80
CA ASP A 29 0.71 -10.59 9.65
C ASP A 29 1.93 -9.67 9.84
N ALA A 30 1.71 -8.35 9.99
CA ALA A 30 2.79 -7.39 10.17
C ALA A 30 3.40 -7.51 11.58
N PRO A 31 4.71 -7.25 11.73
CA PRO A 31 5.31 -7.13 13.05
C PRO A 31 4.70 -5.94 13.81
N ASP A 32 4.67 -6.05 15.14
CA ASP A 32 4.15 -4.98 16.03
C ASP A 32 4.93 -3.67 15.89
N GLU A 33 6.23 -3.77 15.60
CA GLU A 33 7.11 -2.63 15.35
C GLU A 33 7.47 -2.58 13.85
N PRO A 34 7.28 -1.42 13.19
CA PRO A 34 7.72 -1.26 11.81
C PRO A 34 9.25 -1.34 11.74
N PRO A 35 9.82 -1.83 10.61
CA PRO A 35 11.26 -1.80 10.43
C PRO A 35 11.79 -0.37 10.48
N GLU A 36 13.00 -0.20 10.99
CA GLU A 36 13.68 1.09 10.93
C GLU A 36 13.86 1.52 9.48
N PRO A 37 13.56 2.78 9.14
CA PRO A 37 13.76 3.28 7.78
C PRO A 37 15.25 3.27 7.44
N SER A 38 15.59 2.75 6.26
CA SER A 38 16.96 2.80 5.74
C SER A 38 17.14 3.96 4.76
N LEU A 39 18.30 4.63 4.81
CA LEU A 39 18.60 5.75 3.91
C LEU A 39 18.67 5.29 2.44
N ASP A 40 19.08 4.05 2.20
CA ASP A 40 19.17 3.46 0.85
C ASP A 40 17.81 3.30 0.15
N GLU A 41 16.71 3.23 0.92
CA GLU A 41 15.35 3.09 0.40
C GLU A 41 14.66 4.45 0.17
N ILE A 42 15.24 5.53 0.69
CA ILE A 42 14.69 6.88 0.59
C ILE A 42 15.26 7.54 -0.66
N ASP A 43 14.38 8.07 -1.51
CA ASP A 43 14.79 8.82 -2.68
C ASP A 43 15.47 10.13 -2.26
N SER A 44 16.60 10.45 -2.89
CA SER A 44 17.43 11.61 -2.54
C SER A 44 16.71 12.95 -2.72
N GLU A 45 15.62 12.98 -3.50
CA GLU A 45 14.72 14.13 -3.57
C GLU A 45 14.08 14.48 -2.21
N TYR A 46 13.93 13.50 -1.31
CA TYR A 46 13.30 13.65 0.00
C TYR A 46 14.30 13.66 1.17
N LEU A 47 15.61 13.56 0.88
CA LEU A 47 16.67 13.65 1.87
C LEU A 47 17.19 15.09 1.95
N ASP A 48 17.41 15.56 3.17
CA ASP A 48 18.10 16.83 3.38
C ASP A 48 19.58 16.68 2.99
N GLU A 49 20.19 17.76 2.47
CA GLU A 49 21.58 17.75 2.00
C GLU A 49 22.57 17.26 3.08
N ASP A 50 22.27 17.51 4.36
CA ASP A 50 23.08 17.10 5.51
C ASP A 50 23.03 15.58 5.81
N GLU A 51 21.99 14.87 5.36
CA GLU A 51 21.83 13.42 5.61
C GLU A 51 22.39 12.56 4.47
N LEU A 52 22.79 13.16 3.34
CA LEU A 52 23.43 12.47 2.21
C LEU A 52 24.94 12.26 2.41
N ASP A 53 25.58 13.12 3.22
CA ASP A 53 27.04 13.18 3.42
C ASP A 53 27.52 12.51 4.74
N ARG A 54 26.62 11.84 5.47
CA ARG A 54 26.89 11.20 6.79
C ARG A 54 27.33 9.74 6.67
#